data_AF-A0A076HG26-F1
#
_entry.id   AF-A0A076HG26-F1
#
_cell.length_a   1.000
_cell.length_b   1.000
_cell.length_c   1.000
_cell.angle_alpha   90.00
_cell.angle_beta   90.00
_cell.angle_gamma   90.00
#
_symmetry.space_group_name_H-M   'P 1'
#
loop_
_entity.id
_entity.type
_entity.pdbx_description
1 polymer ?
#
loop_
_entity_poly.entity_id
_entity_poly.type
_entity_poly.pdbx_seq_one_letter_code
_entity_poly.pdbx_strand_id
1 'polypeptide(L)'
;MLLLVPTAAGRLLLDLAGGLLLTLLALPLILSGLGWIGWKLLQSRLIICSACGATGFKGSPVCGVCGTPFAAGVDGPGASSVASTPASDCTIDVIAQDVDSDS
;
A
#
# COMPACT_ATOMS: atom_id res chain seq x y z
N MET A 1 -64.46 8.02 24.42
CA MET A 1 -64.09 6.83 23.63
C MET A 1 -62.97 7.17 22.64
N LEU A 2 -61.76 7.46 23.14
CA LEU A 2 -60.59 7.70 22.27
C LEU A 2 -59.24 7.58 23.03
N LEU A 3 -59.11 6.61 23.95
CA LEU A 3 -57.90 6.50 24.78
C LEU A 3 -57.25 5.11 24.86
N LEU A 4 -57.73 4.10 24.12
CA LEU A 4 -57.28 2.71 24.30
C LEU A 4 -56.64 2.06 23.06
N VAL A 5 -56.07 2.85 22.15
CA VAL A 5 -55.07 2.35 21.19
C VAL A 5 -53.78 3.19 21.20
N PRO A 6 -53.12 3.48 22.35
CA PRO A 6 -51.82 4.16 22.30
C PRO A 6 -50.65 3.18 22.08
N THR A 7 -50.86 1.87 22.23
CA THR A 7 -49.75 0.92 22.36
C THR A 7 -49.28 0.34 21.04
N ALA A 8 -50.13 0.17 20.02
CA ALA A 8 -49.71 -0.42 18.74
C ALA A 8 -48.93 0.59 17.88
N ALA A 9 -49.51 1.76 17.61
CA ALA A 9 -48.88 2.78 16.77
C ALA A 9 -47.68 3.44 17.47
N GLY A 10 -47.77 3.69 18.78
CA GLY A 10 -46.67 4.27 19.56
C GLY A 10 -45.46 3.35 19.64
N ARG A 11 -45.69 2.04 19.82
CA ARG A 11 -44.60 1.05 19.88
C ARG A 11 -43.94 0.85 18.52
N LEU A 12 -44.71 0.91 17.43
CA LEU A 12 -44.17 0.89 16.06
C LEU A 12 -43.29 2.13 15.78
N LEU A 13 -43.72 3.32 16.19
CA LEU A 13 -42.92 4.54 16.07
C LEU A 13 -41.64 4.48 16.93
N LEU A 14 -41.72 3.92 18.13
CA LEU A 14 -40.55 3.72 18.99
C LEU A 14 -39.59 2.66 18.43
N ASP A 15 -40.07 1.59 17.80
CA ASP A 15 -39.22 0.58 17.16
C ASP A 15 -38.52 1.15 15.92
N LEU A 16 -39.24 1.96 15.11
CA LEU A 16 -38.64 2.64 13.96
C LEU A 16 -37.59 3.67 14.41
N ALA A 17 -37.92 4.51 15.40
CA ALA A 17 -37.01 5.51 15.93
C ALA A 17 -35.81 4.86 16.63
N GLY A 18 -36.05 3.81 17.42
CA GLY A 18 -35.01 3.04 18.10
C GLY A 18 -34.09 2.32 17.11
N GLY A 19 -34.66 1.66 16.10
CA GLY A 19 -33.92 1.01 15.03
C GLY A 19 -33.09 2.00 14.19
N LEU A 20 -33.66 3.18 13.90
CA LEU A 20 -32.93 4.24 13.21
C LEU A 20 -31.78 4.78 14.06
N LEU A 21 -32.01 5.01 15.36
CA LEU A 21 -30.95 5.46 16.28
C LEU A 21 -29.84 4.41 16.41
N LEU A 22 -30.21 3.14 16.51
CA LEU A 22 -29.29 2.01 16.56
C LEU A 22 -28.46 1.90 15.28
N THR A 23 -29.08 2.05 14.11
CA THR A 23 -28.32 2.02 12.84
C THR A 23 -27.41 3.24 12.71
N LEU A 24 -27.87 4.44 13.09
CA LEU A 24 -27.02 5.64 13.11
C LEU A 24 -25.81 5.51 14.03
N LEU A 25 -25.94 4.78 15.14
CA LEU A 25 -24.84 4.55 16.08
C LEU A 25 -23.96 3.36 15.67
N ALA A 26 -24.56 2.28 15.19
CA ALA A 26 -23.84 1.09 14.76
C ALA A 26 -23.05 1.32 13.47
N LEU A 27 -23.59 2.09 12.52
CA LEU A 27 -22.94 2.38 11.24
C LEU A 27 -21.54 2.99 11.39
N PRO A 28 -21.32 4.09 12.15
CA PRO A 28 -20.00 4.64 12.33
C PRO A 28 -19.08 3.71 13.12
N LEU A 29 -19.60 2.92 14.07
CA LEU A 29 -18.80 1.90 14.77
C LEU A 29 -18.29 0.82 13.79
N ILE A 30 -19.18 0.32 12.93
CA ILE A 30 -18.86 -0.70 11.93
C ILE A 30 -17.88 -0.14 10.90
N LEU A 31 -18.12 1.07 10.39
CA LEU A 31 -17.22 1.74 9.45
C LEU A 31 -15.83 2.01 10.06
N SER A 32 -15.79 2.43 11.33
CA SER A 32 -14.52 2.64 12.03
C SER A 32 -13.77 1.33 12.22
N GLY A 33 -14.47 0.27 12.61
CA GLY A 33 -13.90 -1.07 12.72
C GLY A 33 -13.35 -1.57 11.38
N LEU A 34 -14.20 -1.67 10.36
CA LEU A 34 -13.81 -2.15 9.03
C LEU A 34 -12.71 -1.27 8.41
N GLY A 35 -12.80 0.05 8.57
CA GLY A 35 -11.78 0.99 8.11
C GLY A 35 -10.43 0.77 8.77
N TRP A 36 -10.40 0.51 10.09
CA TRP A 36 -9.17 0.20 10.81
C TRP A 36 -8.53 -1.10 10.32
N ILE A 37 -9.32 -2.17 10.15
CA ILE A 37 -8.83 -3.44 9.62
C ILE A 37 -8.30 -3.26 8.19
N GLY A 38 -9.05 -2.57 7.33
CA GLY A 38 -8.66 -2.26 5.96
C GLY A 38 -7.36 -1.47 5.88
N TRP A 39 -7.21 -0.45 6.74
CA TRP A 39 -6.00 0.37 6.82
C TRP A 39 -4.77 -0.44 7.25
N LYS A 40 -4.90 -1.30 8.27
CA LYS A 40 -3.83 -2.21 8.70
C LYS A 40 -3.38 -3.14 7.58
N LEU A 41 -4.33 -3.69 6.83
CA LEU A 41 -4.04 -4.55 5.68
C LEU A 41 -3.33 -3.77 4.58
N LEU A 42 -3.81 -2.56 4.25
CA LEU A 42 -3.20 -1.69 3.26
C LEU A 42 -1.76 -1.32 3.65
N GLN A 43 -1.55 -0.86 4.87
CA GLN A 43 -0.24 -0.52 5.42
C GLN A 43 0.72 -1.71 5.38
N SER A 44 0.24 -2.93 5.60
CA SER A 44 1.06 -4.16 5.52
C SER A 44 1.51 -4.48 4.09
N ARG A 45 0.89 -3.89 3.08
CA ARG A 45 1.19 -4.09 1.65
C ARG A 45 1.89 -2.89 1.02
N LEU A 46 2.09 -1.79 1.74
CA LEU A 46 2.90 -0.67 1.27
C LEU A 46 4.39 -1.03 1.35
N ILE A 47 5.12 -0.73 0.28
CA ILE A 47 6.58 -0.84 0.19
C ILE A 47 7.16 0.49 -0.27
N ILE A 48 8.37 0.82 0.19
CA ILE A 48 9.07 2.06 -0.18
C ILE A 48 10.13 1.70 -1.22
N CYS A 49 10.18 2.43 -2.32
CA CYS A 49 11.22 2.27 -3.32
C CYS A 49 12.58 2.76 -2.77
N SER A 50 13.61 1.91 -2.83
CA SER A 50 14.96 2.25 -2.37
C SER A 50 15.69 3.25 -3.28
N ALA A 51 15.25 3.40 -4.53
CA ALA A 51 15.90 4.30 -5.50
C ALA A 51 15.37 5.74 -5.44
N CYS A 52 14.06 5.93 -5.24
CA CYS A 52 13.42 7.24 -5.31
C CYS A 52 12.57 7.62 -4.07
N GLY A 53 12.39 6.71 -3.11
CA GLY A 53 11.59 6.94 -1.91
C GLY A 53 10.06 6.93 -2.13
N ALA A 54 9.58 6.69 -3.35
CA ALA A 54 8.14 6.62 -3.62
C ALA A 54 7.51 5.38 -2.97
N THR A 55 6.29 5.54 -2.45
CA THR A 55 5.50 4.44 -1.88
C THR A 55 4.76 3.69 -2.99
N GLY A 56 4.96 2.38 -3.05
CA GLY A 56 4.25 1.47 -3.96
C GLY A 56 3.51 0.36 -3.22
N PHE A 57 2.78 -0.45 -3.97
CA PHE A 57 2.08 -1.63 -3.45
C PHE A 57 2.87 -2.91 -3.76
N LYS A 58 2.91 -3.81 -2.77
CA LYS A 58 3.49 -5.16 -2.85
C LYS A 58 2.66 -6.01 -3.84
N GLY A 59 2.98 -5.89 -5.12
CA GLY A 59 2.25 -6.48 -6.25
C GLY A 59 2.59 -5.87 -7.60
N SER A 60 3.13 -4.64 -7.63
CA SER A 60 3.71 -4.08 -8.84
C SER A 60 5.17 -4.57 -9.00
N PRO A 61 5.57 -5.12 -10.17
CA PRO A 61 6.95 -5.56 -10.38
C PRO A 61 7.94 -4.38 -10.49
N VAL A 62 7.46 -3.19 -10.88
CA VAL A 62 8.26 -1.99 -11.11
C VAL A 62 7.66 -0.76 -10.43
N CYS A 63 8.51 0.17 -10.03
CA CYS A 63 8.11 1.46 -9.51
C CYS A 63 7.50 2.32 -10.62
N GLY A 64 6.25 2.77 -10.44
CA GLY A 64 5.56 3.64 -11.42
C GLY A 64 6.13 5.06 -11.53
N VAL A 65 7.10 5.45 -10.68
CA VAL A 65 7.73 6.78 -10.69
C VAL A 65 9.09 6.76 -11.38
N CYS A 66 9.99 5.85 -10.99
CA CYS A 66 11.37 5.80 -11.51
C CYS A 66 11.69 4.56 -12.35
N GLY A 67 10.74 3.63 -12.50
CA GLY A 67 10.92 2.40 -13.29
C GLY A 67 11.79 1.32 -12.65
N THR A 68 12.41 1.57 -11.49
CA THR A 68 13.24 0.55 -10.82
C THR A 68 12.38 -0.61 -10.32
N PRO A 69 12.79 -1.87 -10.50
CA PRO A 69 12.06 -3.00 -9.97
C PRO A 69 12.00 -2.92 -8.44
N PHE A 70 10.83 -3.19 -7.86
CA PHE A 70 10.78 -3.39 -6.42
C PHE A 70 11.52 -4.70 -6.10
N ALA A 71 12.30 -4.74 -5.03
CA ALA A 71 12.88 -5.98 -4.51
C ALA A 71 11.76 -6.85 -3.93
N ALA A 72 10.91 -7.39 -4.82
CA ALA A 72 9.99 -8.47 -4.51
C ALA A 72 10.86 -9.66 -4.08
N GLY A 73 10.51 -10.27 -2.95
CA GLY A 73 11.24 -11.39 -2.35
C GLY A 73 11.77 -12.35 -3.41
N VAL A 74 13.08 -12.50 -3.42
CA VAL A 74 13.84 -13.33 -4.34
C VAL A 74 13.70 -14.81 -3.98
N ASP A 75 12.48 -15.35 -4.02
CA ASP A 75 12.29 -16.81 -4.11
C ASP A 75 12.31 -17.23 -5.59
N GLY A 76 13.38 -16.81 -6.29
CA GLY A 76 13.70 -17.22 -7.65
C GLY A 76 15.18 -17.58 -7.69
N PRO A 77 15.55 -18.82 -8.09
CA PRO A 77 16.95 -19.24 -8.17
C PRO A 77 17.62 -18.51 -9.34
N GLY A 78 18.10 -17.29 -9.08
CA GLY A 78 18.65 -16.43 -10.12
C GLY A 78 19.15 -15.06 -9.64
N ALA A 79 19.01 -14.73 -8.35
CA ALA A 79 19.68 -13.57 -7.77
C ALA A 79 21.18 -13.88 -7.61
N SER A 80 21.92 -13.83 -8.72
CA SER A 80 23.36 -13.58 -8.64
C SER A 80 23.51 -12.21 -7.98
N SER A 81 24.00 -12.20 -6.75
CA SER A 81 24.58 -11.03 -6.12
C SER A 81 25.73 -10.56 -7.01
N VAL A 82 25.44 -9.70 -7.98
CA VAL A 82 26.48 -8.88 -8.59
C VAL A 82 26.92 -7.94 -7.47
N ALA A 83 27.93 -8.37 -6.72
CA ALA A 83 28.62 -7.54 -5.75
C ALA A 83 29.06 -6.30 -6.51
N SER A 84 28.34 -5.21 -6.29
CA SER A 84 28.66 -3.92 -6.89
C SER A 84 29.87 -3.39 -6.11
N THR A 85 31.07 -3.74 -6.57
CA THR A 85 32.30 -3.19 -5.99
C THR A 85 32.31 -1.69 -6.24
N PRO A 86 32.40 -0.85 -5.20
CA PRO A 86 32.42 0.59 -5.37
C PRO A 86 33.65 0.99 -6.19
N ALA A 87 33.48 1.96 -7.10
CA ALA A 87 34.55 2.38 -8.02
C ALA A 87 35.84 2.84 -7.31
N SER A 88 35.73 3.24 -6.03
CA SER A 88 36.87 3.60 -5.17
C SER A 88 37.81 2.43 -4.84
N ASP A 89 37.33 1.18 -4.92
CA ASP A 89 38.11 -0.03 -4.64
C ASP A 89 38.70 -0.67 -5.91
N CYS A 90 38.50 -0.07 -7.09
CA CYS A 90 38.97 -0.59 -8.37
C CYS A 90 40.06 0.31 -8.98
N THR A 91 41.20 -0.28 -9.37
CA THR A 91 42.23 0.40 -10.16
C THR A 91 41.86 0.35 -11.63
N ILE A 92 41.71 1.51 -12.29
CA ILE A 92 41.45 1.61 -13.74
C ILE A 92 42.78 1.89 -14.46
N ASP A 93 43.14 1.01 -15.39
CA ASP A 93 44.28 1.24 -16.28
C ASP A 93 43.81 1.94 -17.56
N VAL A 94 44.46 3.04 -17.94
CA VAL A 94 44.10 3.86 -19.10
C VAL A 94 45.25 3.82 -20.10
N ILE A 95 45.01 3.17 -21.25
CA ILE A 95 45.96 3.10 -22.34
C ILE A 95 45.55 4.15 -23.39
N ALA A 96 46.39 5.17 -23.57
CA ALA A 96 46.23 6.14 -24.65
C ALA A 96 46.82 5.55 -25.94
N GLN A 97 46.05 5.56 -27.01
CA GLN A 97 46.52 5.23 -28.36
C GLN A 97 46.61 6.52 -29.16
N ASP A 98 47.79 6.80 -29.70
CA ASP A 98 48.03 7.95 -30.58
C ASP A 98 47.43 7.67 -31.98
N VAL A 99 46.80 8.68 -32.58
CA VAL A 99 45.97 8.52 -33.79
C VAL A 99 46.77 8.70 -35.09
N ASP A 100 48.07 8.99 -35.02
CA ASP A 100 48.89 9.38 -36.18
C ASP A 100 49.94 8.33 -36.62
N SER A 101 49.81 7.05 -36.22
CA SER A 101 50.81 6.00 -36.51
C SER A 101 50.52 5.09 -37.73
N ASP A 102 49.68 5.51 -38.68
CA ASP A 102 49.58 4.86 -39.99
C ASP A 102 49.28 5.89 -41.09
N SER A 103 50.34 6.42 -41.72
CA SER A 103 50.32 7.06 -43.05
C SER A 103 51.64 6.80 -43.77
#